data_AF-A0A848ZG58-F1
#
_entry.id   AF-A0A848ZG58-F1
#
_cell.length_a   1.000
_cell.length_b   1.000
_cell.length_c   1.000
_cell.angle_alpha   90.00
_cell.angle_beta   90.00
_cell.angle_gamma   90.00
#
_symmetry.space_group_name_H-M   'P 1'
#
loop_
_entity.id
_entity.type
_entity.pdbx_description
1 polymer ?
#
loop_
_entity_poly.entity_id
_entity_poly.type
_entity_poly.pdbx_seq_one_letter_code
_entity_poly.pdbx_strand_id
1 'polypeptide(L)'
;MVVHRTPDTSWEEVEKNWTKLARVQSATWERTWFNQNEGVRYCLWHASDAGALEEIFRELDITWESIMEVQETVPDIWKAFRYAKSPFPGQTRLR
;
A
#
# COMPACT_ATOMS: atom_id res chain seq x y z
N MET A 1 0.86 3.40 0.01
CA MET A 1 1.19 1.97 -0.13
C MET A 1 2.66 1.76 0.21
N VAL A 2 2.95 0.76 1.03
CA VAL A 2 4.30 0.33 1.38
C VAL A 2 4.50 -1.08 0.86
N VAL A 3 5.65 -1.35 0.24
CA VAL A 3 6.06 -2.69 -0.16
C VAL A 3 7.16 -3.17 0.78
N HIS A 4 6.99 -4.34 1.38
CA HIS A 4 8.06 -5.03 2.10
C HIS A 4 8.40 -6.31 1.34
N ARG A 5 9.67 -6.48 0.92
CA ARG A 5 10.16 -7.72 0.32
C ARG A 5 11.17 -8.36 1.27
N THR A 6 10.78 -9.48 1.87
CA THR A 6 11.60 -10.20 2.84
C THR A 6 11.41 -11.71 2.66
N PRO A 7 11.93 -12.32 1.57
CA PRO A 7 11.72 -13.73 1.25
C PRO A 7 12.29 -14.68 2.29
N ASP A 8 13.35 -14.27 2.99
CA ASP A 8 14.05 -15.09 3.98
C ASP A 8 13.52 -14.91 5.42
N THR A 9 12.47 -14.09 5.61
CA THR A 9 11.90 -13.84 6.93
C THR A 9 10.87 -14.89 7.30
N SER A 10 11.01 -15.48 8.49
CA SER A 10 10.06 -16.45 9.02
C SER A 10 8.68 -15.82 9.26
N TRP A 11 7.64 -16.66 9.22
CA TRP A 11 6.28 -16.21 9.52
C TRP A 11 6.15 -15.59 10.91
N GLU A 12 6.82 -16.17 11.90
CA GLU A 12 6.85 -15.66 13.29
C GLU A 12 7.39 -14.23 13.38
N GLU A 13 8.45 -13.90 12.63
CA GLU A 13 9.00 -12.55 12.64
C GLU A 13 8.08 -11.57 11.88
N VAL A 14 7.37 -12.03 10.85
CA VAL A 14 6.32 -11.23 10.19
C VAL A 14 5.20 -10.88 11.17
N GLU A 15 4.68 -11.85 11.90
CA GLU A 15 3.60 -11.65 12.89
C GLU A 15 4.05 -10.72 14.03
N LYS A 16 5.28 -10.88 14.50
CA LYS A 16 5.87 -9.99 15.51
C LYS A 16 5.96 -8.55 15.00
N ASN A 17 6.36 -8.35 13.74
CA ASN A 17 6.38 -7.01 13.13
C ASN A 17 4.98 -6.42 12.99
N TRP A 18 3.98 -7.22 12.60
CA TRP A 18 2.58 -6.77 12.62
C TRP A 18 2.09 -6.41 14.01
N THR A 19 2.50 -7.15 15.04
CA THR A 19 2.15 -6.84 16.43
C THR A 19 2.73 -5.50 16.87
N LYS A 20 3.97 -5.16 16.45
CA LYS A 20 4.56 -3.84 16.70
C LYS A 20 3.78 -2.75 15.96
N LEU A 21 3.52 -2.97 14.67
CA LEU A 21 2.85 -2.00 13.79
C LEU A 21 1.41 -1.71 14.22
N ALA A 22 0.68 -2.70 14.72
CA ALA A 22 -0.69 -2.52 15.23
C ALA A 22 -0.79 -1.59 16.47
N ARG A 23 0.34 -1.27 17.11
CA ARG A 23 0.40 -0.35 18.26
C ARG A 23 0.77 1.08 17.88
N VAL A 24 1.13 1.32 16.62
CA VAL A 24 1.48 2.65 16.11
C VAL A 24 0.22 3.53 16.09
N GLN A 25 0.35 4.76 16.58
CA GLN A 25 -0.76 5.73 16.63
C GLN A 25 -0.56 6.92 15.67
N SER A 26 0.68 7.15 15.20
CA SER A 26 1.03 8.25 14.29
C SER A 26 0.63 8.01 12.83
N ALA A 27 0.26 6.78 12.48
CA ALA A 27 -0.28 6.39 11.18
C ALA A 27 -1.30 5.25 11.37
N THR A 28 -2.24 5.12 10.44
CA THR A 28 -3.25 4.06 10.46
C THR A 28 -2.89 2.98 9.46
N TRP A 29 -2.76 1.75 9.94
CA TRP A 29 -2.60 0.57 9.09
C TRP A 29 -3.97 0.03 8.69
N GLU A 30 -4.29 0.12 7.40
CA GLU A 30 -5.64 -0.24 6.90
C GLU A 30 -5.73 -1.70 6.48
N ARG A 31 -4.77 -2.15 5.67
CA ARG A 31 -4.84 -3.45 5.01
C ARG A 31 -3.47 -3.95 4.60
N THR A 32 -3.31 -5.27 4.59
CA THR A 32 -2.14 -5.92 3.98
C THR A 32 -2.58 -7.04 3.06
N TRP A 33 -1.94 -7.09 1.89
CA TRP A 33 -1.93 -8.26 1.03
C TRP A 33 -0.55 -8.91 1.13
N PHE A 34 -0.51 -10.20 1.46
CA PHE A 34 0.75 -10.92 1.62
C PHE A 34 0.85 -12.08 0.63
N ASN A 35 1.89 -12.05 -0.20
CA ASN A 35 2.31 -13.19 -0.99
C ASN A 35 3.36 -13.98 -0.19
N GLN A 36 2.92 -15.04 0.49
CA GLN A 36 3.79 -15.87 1.32
C GLN A 36 4.88 -16.57 0.52
N ASN A 37 4.59 -16.98 -0.72
CA ASN A 37 5.54 -17.70 -1.57
C ASN A 37 6.74 -16.82 -1.98
N GLU A 38 6.51 -15.52 -2.15
CA GLU A 38 7.55 -14.56 -2.54
C GLU A 38 8.09 -13.74 -1.35
N GLY A 39 7.48 -13.87 -0.17
CA GLY A 39 7.78 -13.04 0.99
C GLY A 39 7.54 -11.55 0.75
N VAL A 40 6.54 -11.20 -0.06
CA VAL A 40 6.22 -9.81 -0.41
C VAL A 40 4.90 -9.38 0.24
N ARG A 41 4.93 -8.27 0.98
CA ARG A 41 3.78 -7.63 1.61
C ARG A 41 3.50 -6.28 0.96
N TYR A 42 2.24 -6.04 0.63
CA TYR A 42 1.72 -4.75 0.19
C TYR A 42 0.84 -4.21 1.30
N CYS A 43 1.26 -3.13 1.94
CA CYS A 43 0.58 -2.55 3.10
C CYS A 43 -0.03 -1.20 2.71
N LEU A 44 -1.34 -1.07 2.87
CA LEU A 44 -2.03 0.21 2.77
C LEU A 44 -1.97 0.91 4.13
N TRP A 45 -1.52 2.16 4.10
CA TRP A 45 -1.35 3.00 5.27
C TRP A 45 -1.94 4.38 4.99
N HIS A 46 -2.56 4.97 6.01
CA HIS A 46 -2.89 6.39 6.07
C HIS A 46 -1.88 7.08 7.00
N ALA A 47 -1.12 8.01 6.45
CA ALA A 47 -0.12 8.80 7.17
C ALA A 47 -0.12 10.23 6.61
N SER A 48 0.53 11.17 7.30
CA SER A 48 0.67 12.55 6.81
C SER A 48 1.44 12.60 5.49
N ASP A 49 2.50 11.81 5.40
CA ASP A 49 3.43 11.73 4.29
C ASP A 49 4.25 10.42 4.36
N ALA A 50 5.10 10.19 3.36
CA ALA A 50 5.97 9.02 3.32
C ALA A 50 7.02 9.01 4.45
N GLY A 51 7.51 10.18 4.87
CA GLY A 51 8.54 10.31 5.90
C GLY A 51 8.08 9.82 7.28
N ALA A 52 6.82 10.08 7.63
CA ALA A 52 6.22 9.54 8.85
C ALA A 52 6.27 8.00 8.90
N LEU A 53 6.02 7.34 7.76
CA LEU A 53 6.11 5.88 7.66
C LEU A 53 7.56 5.39 7.75
N GLU A 54 8.50 6.07 7.10
CA GLU A 54 9.92 5.74 7.23
C GLU A 54 10.41 5.83 8.67
N GLU A 55 10.00 6.86 9.41
CA GLU A 55 10.36 7.04 10.82
C GLU A 55 9.85 5.87 11.67
N ILE A 56 8.56 5.54 11.55
CA ILE A 56 7.95 4.38 12.23
C ILE A 56 8.73 3.09 11.93
N PHE A 57 9.04 2.83 10.66
CA PHE A 57 9.73 1.61 10.28
C PHE A 57 11.17 1.55 10.78
N ARG A 58 11.88 2.69 10.79
CA ARG A 58 13.23 2.79 11.38
C ARG A 58 13.19 2.55 12.89
N GLU A 59 12.25 3.17 13.60
CA GLU A 59 12.11 3.00 15.05
C GLU A 59 11.81 1.55 15.46
N LEU A 60 11.04 0.83 14.65
CA LEU A 60 10.62 -0.55 14.92
C LEU A 60 11.59 -1.61 14.37
N ASP A 61 12.65 -1.17 13.70
CA ASP A 61 13.62 -2.00 12.97
C ASP A 61 12.94 -2.93 11.95
N ILE A 62 12.09 -2.32 11.10
CA ILE A 62 11.33 -3.01 10.05
C ILE A 62 11.82 -2.48 8.71
N THR A 63 12.24 -3.38 7.82
CA THR A 63 12.68 -3.01 6.48
C THR A 63 11.50 -2.84 5.53
N TRP A 64 11.63 -1.93 4.56
CA TRP A 64 10.71 -1.75 3.45
C TRP A 64 11.49 -1.60 2.14
N GLU A 65 10.87 -1.98 1.02
CA GLU A 65 11.42 -1.87 -0.32
C GLU A 65 11.05 -0.51 -0.94
N SER A 66 9.79 -0.09 -0.80
CA SER A 66 9.32 1.19 -1.34
C SER A 66 8.09 1.73 -0.60
N ILE A 67 7.91 3.05 -0.67
CA ILE A 67 6.74 3.76 -0.19
C ILE A 67 6.26 4.65 -1.33
N MET A 68 4.97 4.58 -1.64
CA MET A 68 4.35 5.38 -2.70
C MET A 68 2.95 5.83 -2.28
N GLU A 69 2.59 7.06 -2.62
CA GLU A 69 1.22 7.52 -2.52
C GLU A 69 0.36 6.79 -3.55
N VAL A 70 -0.83 6.33 -3.14
CA VAL A 70 -1.76 5.62 -4.02
C VAL A 70 -3.17 6.14 -3.79
N GLN A 71 -3.98 6.09 -4.84
CA GLN A 71 -5.41 6.32 -4.75
C GLN A 71 -6.13 4.99 -4.95
N GLU A 72 -7.08 4.69 -4.08
CA GLU A 72 -7.93 3.52 -4.28
C GLU A 72 -8.80 3.73 -5.52
N THR A 73 -8.79 2.75 -6.41
CA THR A 73 -9.75 2.67 -7.51
C THR A 73 -10.38 1.29 -7.47
N VAL A 74 -11.71 1.25 -7.44
CA VAL A 74 -12.48 0.01 -7.57
C VAL A 74 -13.35 0.08 -8.82
N PRO A 75 -13.75 -1.05 -9.42
CA PRO A 75 -14.54 -1.05 -10.66
C PRO A 75 -15.79 -0.17 -10.61
N ASP A 76 -16.43 -0.06 -9.45
CA ASP A 76 -17.66 0.74 -9.31
C ASP A 76 -17.37 2.25 -9.26
N ILE A 77 -16.26 2.66 -8.62
CA ILE A 77 -15.72 4.01 -8.72
C ILE A 77 -15.36 4.32 -10.19
N TRP A 78 -14.72 3.38 -10.88
CA TRP A 78 -14.32 3.56 -12.28
C TRP A 78 -15.51 3.68 -13.24
N LYS A 79 -16.56 2.87 -13.05
CA LYS A 79 -17.82 3.00 -13.81
C LYS A 79 -18.43 4.38 -13.57
N ALA A 80 -18.53 4.82 -12.31
CA ALA A 80 -19.07 6.13 -11.98
C ALA A 80 -18.27 7.27 -12.67
N PHE A 81 -16.93 7.21 -12.64
CA PHE A 81 -16.10 8.18 -13.37
C PHE A 81 -16.33 8.17 -14.88
N ARG A 82 -16.42 6.99 -15.52
CA ARG A 82 -16.65 6.89 -16.97
C ARG A 82 -18.02 7.38 -17.43
N TYR A 83 -19.06 7.17 -16.62
CA TYR A 83 -20.43 7.55 -16.99
C TYR A 83 -20.84 8.94 -16.48
N ALA A 84 -20.08 9.55 -15.56
CA ALA A 84 -20.37 10.90 -15.07
C ALA A 84 -19.97 12.01 -16.04
N LYS A 85 -18.82 11.92 -16.75
CA LYS A 85 -18.46 12.74 -17.93
C LYS A 85 -17.32 12.07 -18.69
N SER A 86 -17.48 11.89 -20.01
CA SER A 86 -16.39 11.47 -20.91
C SER A 86 -15.21 12.47 -20.82
N PRO A 87 -14.00 12.08 -20.38
CA PRO A 87 -12.89 13.03 -20.24
C PRO A 87 -11.98 13.09 -21.47
N PHE A 88 -12.29 12.39 -22.56
CA PHE A 88 -11.46 12.43 -23.78
C PHE A 88 -12.22 12.99 -24.98
N PRO A 89 -12.27 14.33 -25.15
CA PRO A 89 -12.62 14.91 -26.43
C PRO A 89 -11.44 14.66 -27.39
N GLY A 90 -11.56 13.67 -28.29
CA GLY A 90 -10.68 13.59 -29.45
C GLY A 90 -9.93 12.30 -29.73
N GLN A 91 -10.48 11.11 -29.43
CA GLN A 91 -10.04 9.90 -30.16
C GLN A 91 -11.20 9.28 -30.93
N THR A 92 -11.63 9.97 -31.98
CA THR A 92 -12.13 9.28 -33.17
C THR A 92 -10.90 8.65 -33.84
N ARG A 93 -10.59 7.40 -33.48
CA ARG A 93 -9.70 6.59 -34.32
C ARG A 93 -10.43 6.29 -35.62
N LEU A 94 -9.72 6.56 -36.71
CA LEU A 94 -10.07 6.29 -38.08
C LEU A 94 -10.33 4.79 -38.32
N ARG A 95 -11.34 4.58 -39.19
CA ARG A 95 -11.76 3.37 -39.92
C ARG A 95 -12.57 2.33 -39.15
#